data_AF-A0A9E4J8D1-F1
#
_entry.id   AF-A0A9E4J8D1-F1
#
_cell.length_a   1.000
_cell.length_b   1.000
_cell.length_c   1.000
_cell.angle_alpha   90.00
_cell.angle_beta   90.00
_cell.angle_gamma   90.00
#
_symmetry.space_group_name_H-M   'P 1'
#
loop_
_entity.id
_entity.type
_entity.pdbx_description
1 polymer ?
#
loop_
_entity_poly.entity_id
_entity_poly.type
_entity_poly.pdbx_seq_one_letter_code
_entity_poly.pdbx_strand_id
1 'polypeptide(L)'
;MNFKLRSTLWTLLVVMGGCADFERGDDAPLPEAPAAPDAAATEGGRAAASFETDILPLLTEGCAGCHSSGGQAANTTLLYTGTASADLAASLPYVNQNDPTASRLVTKALGRGHGGGMVWASGSTEVSLVVAWIQEGAKP
;
A
#
# COMPACT_ATOMS: atom_id res chain seq x y z
N MET A 1 1.02 -42.52 -52.49
CA MET A 1 2.46 -42.48 -52.16
C MET A 1 2.58 -42.26 -50.66
N ASN A 2 3.29 -43.15 -49.96
CA ASN A 2 3.45 -43.14 -48.51
C ASN A 2 4.70 -42.35 -48.12
N PHE A 3 4.66 -41.47 -47.11
CA PHE A 3 5.83 -41.29 -46.25
C PHE A 3 5.45 -40.93 -44.80
N LYS A 4 6.21 -41.53 -43.89
CA LYS A 4 5.88 -41.89 -42.52
C LYS A 4 6.03 -40.76 -41.51
N LEU A 5 5.13 -40.81 -40.51
CA LEU A 5 5.26 -40.28 -39.15
C LEU A 5 6.54 -40.83 -38.48
N ARG A 6 7.35 -39.98 -37.83
CA ARG A 6 8.36 -40.43 -36.85
C ARG A 6 8.37 -39.52 -35.63
N SER A 7 7.72 -40.03 -34.59
CA SER A 7 7.83 -39.65 -33.19
C SER A 7 9.27 -39.90 -32.70
N THR A 8 9.85 -38.92 -32.00
CA THR A 8 11.09 -39.12 -31.24
C THR A 8 10.88 -38.65 -29.82
N LEU A 9 10.41 -39.59 -29.02
CA LEU A 9 10.35 -39.58 -27.57
C LEU A 9 11.80 -39.61 -27.02
N TRP A 10 12.24 -38.54 -26.37
CA TRP A 10 13.48 -38.55 -25.57
C TRP A 10 13.11 -38.76 -24.10
N THR A 11 13.54 -39.89 -23.57
CA THR A 11 13.38 -40.29 -22.16
C THR A 11 14.77 -40.41 -21.52
N LEU A 12 14.79 -40.23 -20.20
CA LEU A 12 15.85 -40.47 -19.21
C LEU A 12 16.88 -39.34 -19.04
N LEU A 13 17.29 -38.95 -17.84
CA LEU A 13 17.56 -39.78 -16.67
C LEU A 13 17.46 -38.94 -15.37
N VAL A 14 16.65 -39.40 -14.40
CA VAL A 14 16.68 -38.95 -13.01
C VAL A 14 17.83 -39.68 -12.29
N VAL A 15 18.68 -38.93 -11.58
CA VAL A 15 19.62 -39.49 -10.60
C VAL A 15 19.28 -38.91 -9.23
N MET A 16 18.81 -39.79 -8.34
CA MET A 16 18.68 -39.57 -6.90
C MET A 16 19.98 -39.99 -6.19
N GLY A 17 20.32 -39.28 -5.11
CA GLY A 17 20.95 -39.89 -3.93
C GLY A 17 22.41 -39.54 -3.68
N GLY A 18 22.68 -38.85 -2.57
CA GLY A 18 24.02 -38.68 -2.03
C GLY A 18 24.11 -37.78 -0.79
N CYS A 19 23.49 -38.19 0.32
CA CYS A 19 23.92 -37.76 1.65
C CYS A 19 25.19 -38.57 2.00
N ALA A 20 26.31 -37.89 2.25
CA ALA A 20 27.47 -38.48 2.91
C ALA A 20 28.00 -37.47 3.93
N ASP A 21 27.74 -37.82 5.18
CA ASP A 21 28.28 -37.29 6.43
C ASP A 21 29.79 -37.63 6.49
N PHE A 22 30.64 -36.65 6.81
CA PHE A 22 32.06 -36.88 7.11
C PHE A 22 32.42 -36.10 8.39
N GLU A 23 32.23 -36.79 9.52
CA GLU A 23 33.03 -36.79 10.75
C GLU A 23 33.56 -35.43 11.29
N ARG A 24 32.85 -34.95 12.32
CA ARG A 24 33.36 -34.71 13.69
C ARG A 24 34.82 -34.26 13.81
N GLY A 25 35.02 -32.94 13.89
CA GLY A 25 36.17 -32.32 14.54
C GLY A 25 35.75 -31.72 15.89
N ASP A 26 36.54 -32.00 16.91
CA ASP A 26 36.30 -31.71 18.32
C ASP A 26 36.02 -30.24 18.66
N ASP A 27 35.13 -30.05 19.64
CA ASP A 27 34.74 -28.80 20.28
C ASP A 27 35.94 -27.99 20.81
N ALA A 28 36.23 -26.87 20.14
CA ALA A 28 36.89 -25.72 20.76
C ALA A 28 35.84 -24.63 20.96
N PRO A 29 35.60 -24.12 22.17
CA PRO A 29 34.69 -22.99 22.38
C PRO A 29 35.24 -21.79 21.63
N LEU A 30 34.52 -21.36 20.57
CA LEU A 30 34.72 -20.05 19.98
C LEU A 30 34.31 -18.99 21.02
N PRO A 31 34.97 -17.83 21.09
CA PRO A 31 34.46 -16.74 21.91
C PRO A 31 33.08 -16.33 21.38
N GLU A 32 32.08 -16.40 22.27
CA GLU A 32 30.70 -15.97 22.01
C GLU A 32 30.71 -14.57 21.39
N ALA A 33 30.44 -14.47 20.09
CA ALA A 33 30.02 -13.20 19.50
C ALA A 33 28.67 -12.84 20.13
N PRO A 34 28.43 -11.58 20.54
CA PRO A 34 27.15 -11.22 21.13
C PRO A 34 26.04 -11.56 20.14
N ALA A 35 25.10 -12.38 20.60
CA ALA A 35 23.91 -12.74 19.87
C ALA A 35 23.27 -11.44 19.33
N ALA A 36 23.15 -11.37 18.00
CA ALA A 36 22.30 -10.38 17.37
C ALA A 36 20.91 -10.53 18.01
N PRO A 37 20.30 -9.46 18.52
CA PRO A 37 18.93 -9.57 19.00
C PRO A 37 18.07 -10.03 17.83
N ASP A 38 17.29 -11.07 18.06
CA ASP A 38 16.15 -11.44 17.23
C ASP A 38 15.44 -10.16 16.81
N ALA A 39 15.59 -9.81 15.53
CA ALA A 39 14.74 -8.81 14.90
C ALA A 39 13.37 -9.48 14.70
N ALA A 40 12.67 -9.69 15.82
CA ALA A 40 11.24 -9.47 15.84
C ALA A 40 11.06 -8.12 15.14
N ALA A 41 10.44 -8.16 13.96
CA ALA A 41 9.94 -6.96 13.33
C ALA A 41 8.97 -6.33 14.32
N THR A 42 9.49 -5.44 15.15
CA THR A 42 8.73 -4.37 15.75
C THR A 42 8.00 -3.75 14.57
N GLU A 43 6.70 -3.99 14.48
CA GLU A 43 5.81 -3.04 13.83
C GLU A 43 6.14 -1.71 14.51
N GLY A 44 7.02 -0.95 13.86
CA GLY A 44 7.40 0.37 14.30
C GLY A 44 6.12 1.16 14.26
N GLY A 45 5.48 1.30 15.41
CA GLY A 45 4.21 2.00 15.56
C GLY A 45 4.40 3.41 15.04
N ARG A 46 4.05 3.62 13.77
CA ARG A 46 3.96 4.95 13.23
C ARG A 46 2.91 5.67 14.08
N ALA A 47 3.24 6.86 14.54
CA ALA A 47 2.25 7.73 15.16
C ALA A 47 1.05 7.82 14.22
N ALA A 48 -0.16 7.70 14.78
CA ALA A 48 -1.38 7.81 14.00
C ALA A 48 -1.36 9.10 13.15
N ALA A 49 -1.79 9.00 11.89
CA ALA A 49 -1.82 10.14 11.00
C ALA A 49 -2.78 11.20 11.55
N SER A 50 -2.33 12.45 11.65
CA SER A 50 -3.16 13.58 12.06
C SER A 50 -3.79 14.22 10.83
N PHE A 51 -5.08 14.58 10.91
CA PHE A 51 -5.74 15.15 9.73
C PHE A 51 -5.10 16.48 9.37
N GLU A 52 -4.90 17.37 10.34
CA GLU A 52 -4.36 18.72 10.08
C GLU A 52 -2.93 18.69 9.52
N THR A 53 -2.07 17.79 10.02
CA THR A 53 -0.64 17.79 9.65
C THR A 53 -0.30 16.89 8.48
N ASP A 54 -0.99 15.75 8.34
CA ASP A 54 -0.62 14.73 7.36
C ASP A 54 -1.61 14.66 6.18
N ILE A 55 -2.91 14.92 6.42
CA ILE A 55 -3.96 14.68 5.41
C ILE A 55 -4.40 15.96 4.72
N LEU A 56 -4.61 17.04 5.48
CA LEU A 56 -5.04 18.33 4.94
C LEU A 56 -4.10 18.88 3.87
N PRO A 57 -2.75 18.79 4.00
CA PRO A 57 -1.86 19.22 2.92
C PRO A 57 -2.09 18.44 1.62
N LEU A 58 -2.31 17.12 1.73
CA LEU A 58 -2.59 16.26 0.57
C LEU A 58 -3.90 16.64 -0.11
N LEU A 59 -4.97 16.87 0.67
CA LEU A 59 -6.27 17.26 0.13
C LEU A 59 -6.23 18.67 -0.48
N THR A 60 -5.46 19.57 0.12
CA THR A 60 -5.27 20.93 -0.42
C THR A 60 -4.54 20.89 -1.76
N GLU A 61 -3.45 20.12 -1.86
CA GLU A 61 -2.67 20.00 -3.09
C GLU A 61 -3.41 19.23 -4.19
N GLY A 62 -3.96 18.06 -3.86
CA GLY A 62 -4.56 17.16 -4.84
C GLY A 62 -6.01 17.47 -5.20
N CYS A 63 -6.79 18.04 -4.29
CA CYS A 63 -8.24 18.13 -4.46
C CYS A 63 -8.75 19.58 -4.55
N ALA A 64 -8.23 20.49 -3.72
CA ALA A 64 -8.81 21.83 -3.58
C ALA A 64 -8.73 22.69 -4.87
N GLY A 65 -7.78 22.43 -5.77
CA GLY A 65 -7.72 23.11 -7.07
C GLY A 65 -8.99 22.97 -7.91
N CYS A 66 -9.68 21.82 -7.80
CA CYS A 66 -10.97 21.59 -8.47
C CYS A 66 -12.15 21.69 -7.51
N HIS A 67 -12.00 21.16 -6.30
CA HIS A 67 -13.02 21.09 -5.25
C HIS A 67 -12.93 22.29 -4.32
N SER A 68 -13.13 23.48 -4.85
CA SER A 68 -13.20 24.74 -4.09
C SER A 68 -14.17 25.70 -4.75
N SER A 69 -14.46 26.82 -4.08
CA SER A 69 -15.28 27.88 -4.67
C SER A 69 -14.64 28.38 -5.97
N GLY A 70 -15.40 28.34 -7.08
CA GLY A 70 -14.92 28.72 -8.41
C GLY A 70 -14.09 27.65 -9.14
N GLY A 71 -13.78 26.52 -8.49
CA GLY A 71 -13.12 25.39 -9.12
C GLY A 71 -14.01 24.58 -10.07
N GLN A 72 -13.41 23.71 -10.87
CA GLN A 72 -14.12 22.90 -11.88
C GLN A 72 -15.16 21.94 -11.27
N ALA A 73 -15.02 21.61 -9.99
CA ALA A 73 -15.93 20.76 -9.23
C ALA A 73 -16.71 21.54 -8.15
N ALA A 74 -16.82 22.87 -8.29
CA ALA A 74 -17.52 23.74 -7.34
C ALA A 74 -19.02 23.41 -7.18
N ASN A 75 -19.61 22.70 -8.14
CA ASN A 75 -21.00 22.23 -8.08
C ASN A 75 -21.19 20.93 -7.29
N THR A 76 -20.11 20.35 -6.77
CA THR A 76 -20.17 19.16 -5.91
C THR A 76 -20.34 19.54 -4.44
N THR A 77 -20.74 18.57 -3.62
CA THR A 77 -20.88 18.75 -2.17
C THR A 77 -19.56 18.64 -1.41
N LEU A 78 -18.48 18.18 -2.05
CA LEU A 78 -17.14 18.14 -1.45
C LEU A 78 -16.40 19.40 -1.86
N LEU A 79 -16.23 20.33 -0.92
CA LEU A 79 -15.51 21.59 -1.13
C LEU A 79 -14.48 21.76 -0.01
N TYR A 80 -13.24 22.05 -0.42
CA TYR A 80 -12.11 22.33 0.44
C TYR A 80 -11.88 23.83 0.57
N THR A 81 -11.56 24.25 1.78
CA THR A 81 -11.36 25.64 2.18
C THR A 81 -9.95 25.90 2.71
N GLY A 82 -9.19 24.83 2.98
CA GLY A 82 -7.91 24.89 3.68
C GLY A 82 -8.04 24.98 5.20
N THR A 83 -9.26 24.96 5.74
CA THR A 83 -9.49 24.99 7.19
C THR A 83 -9.67 23.56 7.70
N ALA A 84 -8.81 23.12 8.62
CA ALA A 84 -8.76 21.73 9.08
C ALA A 84 -10.13 21.17 9.52
N SER A 85 -10.84 21.88 10.39
CA SER A 85 -12.14 21.43 10.89
C SER A 85 -13.22 21.36 9.81
N ALA A 86 -13.25 22.33 8.89
CA ALA A 86 -14.22 22.37 7.79
C ALA A 86 -13.93 21.27 6.76
N ASP A 87 -12.67 21.10 6.39
CA ASP A 87 -12.23 20.15 5.36
C ASP A 87 -12.30 18.70 5.86
N LEU A 88 -12.10 18.48 7.16
CA LEU A 88 -12.37 17.21 7.82
C LEU A 88 -13.86 16.87 7.71
N ALA A 89 -14.73 17.79 8.15
CA ALA A 89 -16.18 17.61 8.10
C ALA A 89 -16.68 17.36 6.67
N ALA A 90 -16.10 18.05 5.67
CA ALA A 90 -16.41 17.82 4.26
C ALA A 90 -15.96 16.44 3.75
N SER A 91 -14.87 15.89 4.28
CA SER A 91 -14.29 14.62 3.82
C SER A 91 -14.98 13.39 4.42
N LEU A 92 -15.41 13.46 5.69
CA LEU A 92 -15.97 12.32 6.43
C LEU A 92 -17.13 11.58 5.73
N PRO A 93 -18.08 12.23 5.04
CA PRO A 93 -19.16 11.54 4.32
C PRO A 93 -18.69 10.61 3.19
N TYR A 94 -17.43 10.72 2.76
CA TYR A 94 -16.83 9.92 1.69
C TYR A 94 -15.86 8.86 2.20
N VAL A 95 -15.77 8.70 3.51
CA VAL A 95 -14.92 7.72 4.19
C VAL A 95 -15.74 6.47 4.55
N ASN A 96 -15.17 5.31 4.27
CA ASN A 96 -15.65 4.02 4.75
C ASN A 96 -14.58 3.42 5.67
N GLN A 97 -14.81 3.47 6.99
CA GLN A 97 -13.84 2.94 7.96
C GLN A 97 -13.76 1.41 7.96
N ASN A 98 -14.84 0.72 7.54
CA ASN A 98 -14.85 -0.74 7.47
C ASN A 98 -14.09 -1.27 6.25
N ASP A 99 -14.01 -0.47 5.19
CA ASP A 99 -13.19 -0.73 4.01
C ASP A 99 -12.54 0.59 3.53
N PRO A 100 -11.39 0.96 4.11
CA PRO A 100 -10.69 2.20 3.81
C PRO A 100 -10.41 2.37 2.31
N THR A 101 -10.03 1.29 1.63
CA THR A 101 -9.69 1.31 0.20
C THR A 101 -10.91 1.50 -0.70
N ALA A 102 -12.09 1.05 -0.26
CA ALA A 102 -13.36 1.29 -0.94
C ALA A 102 -13.99 2.67 -0.62
N SER A 103 -13.37 3.47 0.26
CA SER A 103 -13.81 4.84 0.51
C SER A 103 -13.96 5.60 -0.80
N ARG A 104 -15.04 6.37 -0.92
CA ARG A 104 -15.24 7.22 -2.09
C ARG A 104 -14.13 8.24 -2.25
N LEU A 105 -13.59 8.74 -1.14
CA LEU A 105 -12.43 9.63 -1.14
C LEU A 105 -11.23 8.97 -1.85
N VAL A 106 -10.90 7.73 -1.50
CA VAL A 106 -9.77 6.96 -2.06
C VAL A 106 -10.02 6.54 -3.50
N THR A 107 -11.18 5.94 -3.78
CA THR A 107 -11.50 5.44 -5.13
C THR A 107 -11.55 6.57 -6.17
N LYS A 108 -12.04 7.76 -5.80
CA LYS A 108 -12.01 8.94 -6.67
C LYS A 108 -10.59 9.44 -6.89
N ALA A 109 -9.76 9.52 -5.86
CA ALA A 109 -8.35 9.90 -6.00
C ALA A 109 -7.60 8.97 -6.99
N LEU A 110 -7.94 7.68 -7.00
CA LEU A 110 -7.42 6.68 -7.96
C LEU A 110 -8.04 6.79 -9.37
N GLY A 111 -8.88 7.79 -9.64
CA GLY A 111 -9.52 8.02 -10.93
C GLY A 111 -10.77 7.18 -11.21
N ARG A 112 -11.28 6.40 -10.25
CA ARG A 112 -12.42 5.48 -10.47
C ARG A 112 -13.74 6.24 -10.57
N GLY A 113 -14.15 6.52 -11.80
CA GLY A 113 -15.33 7.34 -12.10
C GLY A 113 -15.18 8.78 -11.59
N HIS A 114 -13.96 9.30 -11.49
CA HIS A 114 -13.72 10.70 -11.20
C HIS A 114 -13.61 11.49 -12.51
N GLY A 115 -14.49 12.48 -12.72
CA GLY A 115 -14.50 13.26 -13.95
C GLY A 115 -13.19 14.02 -14.26
N GLY A 116 -12.38 14.31 -13.24
CA GLY A 116 -11.05 14.94 -13.38
C GLY A 116 -9.92 13.95 -13.64
N GLY A 117 -10.23 12.65 -13.73
CA GLY A 117 -9.22 11.60 -13.87
C GLY A 117 -8.56 11.22 -12.54
N MET A 118 -7.39 10.60 -12.65
CA MET A 118 -6.59 10.16 -11.51
C MET A 118 -5.85 11.35 -10.89
N VAL A 119 -5.97 11.51 -9.57
CA VAL A 119 -5.28 12.54 -8.78
C VAL A 119 -3.97 11.98 -8.24
N TRP A 120 -4.00 10.76 -7.70
CA TRP A 120 -2.83 10.07 -7.18
C TRP A 120 -2.68 8.68 -7.80
N ALA A 121 -1.44 8.28 -8.05
CA ALA A 121 -1.13 6.96 -8.59
C ALA A 121 -1.51 5.85 -7.61
N SER A 122 -1.89 4.68 -8.14
CA SER A 122 -2.10 3.50 -7.30
C SER A 122 -0.79 3.12 -6.59
N GLY A 123 -0.86 2.91 -5.27
CA GLY A 123 0.30 2.58 -4.44
C GLY A 123 1.20 3.77 -4.07
N SER A 124 0.77 5.00 -4.34
CA SER A 124 1.51 6.19 -3.91
C SER A 124 1.47 6.39 -2.39
N THR A 125 2.39 7.22 -1.88
CA THR A 125 2.45 7.57 -0.47
C THR A 125 1.19 8.29 -0.02
N GLU A 126 0.63 9.17 -0.85
CA GLU A 126 -0.59 9.94 -0.54
C GLU A 126 -1.79 9.02 -0.34
N VAL A 127 -1.98 8.05 -1.24
CA VAL A 127 -3.04 7.04 -1.11
C VAL A 127 -2.84 6.22 0.17
N SER A 128 -1.60 5.83 0.46
CA SER A 128 -1.27 5.03 1.64
C SER A 128 -1.54 5.79 2.94
N LEU A 129 -1.20 7.08 3.00
CA LEU A 129 -1.46 7.94 4.17
C LEU A 129 -2.96 8.16 4.40
N VAL A 130 -3.73 8.43 3.35
CA VAL A 130 -5.18 8.61 3.47
C VAL A 130 -5.86 7.30 3.88
N VAL A 131 -5.45 6.16 3.33
CA VAL A 131 -5.96 4.84 3.72
C VAL A 131 -5.65 4.55 5.19
N ALA A 132 -4.41 4.79 5.63
CA ALA A 132 -4.00 4.59 7.02
C ALA A 132 -4.80 5.48 7.98
N TRP A 133 -4.95 6.77 7.67
CA TRP A 133 -5.76 7.70 8.46
C TRP A 133 -7.22 7.25 8.60
N ILE A 134 -7.82 6.75 7.51
CA ILE A 134 -9.18 6.20 7.54
C ILE A 134 -9.25 4.96 8.43
N GLN A 135 -8.28 4.05 8.28
CA GLN A 135 -8.18 2.81 9.08
C GLN A 135 -8.00 3.10 10.57
N GLU A 136 -7.34 4.20 10.92
CA GLU A 136 -7.11 4.66 12.29
C GLU A 136 -8.31 5.43 12.90
N GLY A 137 -9.41 5.54 12.15
CA GLY A 137 -10.68 6.09 12.59
C GLY A 137 -11.00 7.49 12.04
N ALA A 138 -10.26 7.97 11.03
CA ALA A 138 -10.47 9.26 10.40
C ALA A 138 -10.53 10.43 11.41
N LYS A 139 -9.57 10.44 12.34
CA LYS A 139 -9.52 11.39 13.46
C LYS A 139 -9.07 12.78 13.00
N PRO A 140 -9.41 13.85 13.75
CA PRO A 140 -8.85 15.18 13.52
C PRO A 140 -7.33 15.23 13.61
#